data_AF-A0A537DVM6-F1
#
_entry.id   AF-A0A537DVM6-F1
#
_cell.length_a   1.000
_cell.length_b   1.000
_cell.length_c   1.000
_cell.angle_alpha   90.00
_cell.angle_beta   90.00
_cell.angle_gamma   90.00
#
_symmetry.space_group_name_H-M   'P 1'
#
loop_
_entity.id
_entity.type
_entity.pdbx_description
1 polymer ?
#
loop_
_entity_poly.entity_id
_entity_poly.type
_entity_poly.pdbx_seq_one_letter_code
_entity_poly.pdbx_strand_id
1 'polypeptide(L)'
;MAVKSVWQYYIPTQDVLRLLELFRRMINDAIRIALVYDATTLRRLSLLAYNELARYDSPSYYKLCAISRAAGILAARKKSIRRGFITRTHMLSNSSSSPATGSR
;
A
#
# COMPACT_ATOMS: atom_id res chain seq x y z
N MET A 1 13.98 16.81 12.38
CA MET A 1 13.87 15.85 13.49
C MET A 1 14.46 14.53 13.03
N ALA A 2 15.64 14.16 13.54
CA ALA A 2 16.23 12.86 13.28
C ALA A 2 15.69 11.87 14.33
N VAL A 3 15.10 10.76 13.88
CA VAL A 3 14.57 9.71 14.77
C VAL A 3 15.64 8.64 14.92
N LYS A 4 16.09 8.40 16.14
CA LYS A 4 17.07 7.34 16.45
C LYS A 4 16.35 5.99 16.31
N SER A 5 16.72 5.20 15.31
CA SER A 5 16.16 3.86 15.10
C SER A 5 16.76 2.85 16.07
N VAL A 6 15.92 2.06 16.74
CA VAL A 6 16.34 1.00 17.67
C VAL A 6 16.08 -0.35 17.02
N TRP A 7 17.05 -1.27 17.15
CA TRP A 7 16.88 -2.67 16.76
C TRP A 7 16.10 -3.41 17.84
N GLN A 8 14.93 -3.94 17.46
CA GLN A 8 14.12 -4.74 18.35
C GLN A 8 14.27 -6.22 18.00
N TYR A 9 14.88 -7.00 18.90
CA TYR A 9 15.05 -8.45 18.78
C TYR A 9 13.75 -9.19 19.15
N TYR A 10 12.66 -8.86 18.46
CA TYR A 10 11.39 -9.57 18.60
C TYR A 10 11.25 -10.58 17.47
N ILE A 11 11.10 -11.86 17.83
CA ILE A 11 10.77 -12.92 16.88
C ILE A 11 9.23 -13.03 16.88
N PRO A 12 8.54 -12.59 15.80
CA PRO A 12 7.09 -12.62 15.76
C PRO A 12 6.60 -14.06 15.68
N THR A 13 5.53 -14.35 16.42
CA THR A 13 4.82 -15.62 16.31
C THR A 13 4.09 -15.71 14.96
N GLN A 14 3.76 -16.93 14.54
CA GLN A 14 3.07 -17.17 13.27
C GLN A 14 1.72 -16.43 13.20
N ASP A 15 1.00 -16.32 14.31
CA ASP A 15 -0.28 -15.59 14.38
C ASP A 15 -0.12 -14.09 14.15
N VAL A 16 0.95 -13.49 14.68
CA VAL A 16 1.27 -12.08 14.45
C VAL A 16 1.58 -11.85 12.98
N LEU A 17 2.37 -12.74 12.36
CA LEU A 17 2.66 -12.67 10.93
C LEU A 17 1.37 -12.79 10.09
N ARG A 18 0.48 -13.72 10.43
CA ARG A 18 -0.83 -13.89 9.78
C ARG A 18 -1.70 -12.63 9.91
N LEU A 19 -1.73 -12.03 11.10
CA LEU A 19 -2.50 -10.82 11.36
C LEU A 19 -1.95 -9.63 10.55
N LEU A 20 -0.63 -9.47 10.47
CA LEU A 20 0.01 -8.43 9.66
C LEU A 20 -0.22 -8.64 8.16
N GLU A 21 -0.17 -9.88 7.68
CA GLU A 21 -0.52 -10.23 6.30
C GLU A 21 -1.97 -9.82 5.98
N LEU A 22 -2.90 -10.14 6.88
CA LEU A 22 -4.31 -9.81 6.73
C LEU A 22 -4.55 -8.29 6.75
N PHE A 23 -3.85 -7.56 7.63
CA PHE A 23 -3.85 -6.10 7.64
C PHE A 23 -3.35 -5.50 6.32
N ARG A 24 -2.25 -6.05 5.79
CA ARG A 24 -1.68 -5.61 4.51
C ARG A 24 -2.68 -5.83 3.36
N ARG A 25 -3.40 -6.96 3.36
CA ARG A 25 -4.45 -7.25 2.38
C ARG A 25 -5.61 -6.25 2.46
N MET A 26 -6.10 -5.98 3.67
CA MET A 26 -7.15 -4.96 3.89
C MET A 26 -6.75 -3.58 3.38
N ILE A 27 -5.51 -3.14 3.64
CA ILE A 27 -5.01 -1.85 3.15
C ILE A 27 -4.99 -1.83 1.62
N ASN A 28 -4.48 -2.90 0.99
CA ASN A 28 -4.40 -2.99 -0.46
C ASN A 28 -5.78 -2.97 -1.12
N ASP A 29 -6.76 -3.66 -0.54
CA ASP A 29 -8.14 -3.64 -1.04
C ASP A 29 -8.78 -2.26 -0.86
N ALA A 30 -8.59 -1.63 0.29
CA ALA A 30 -9.06 -0.26 0.51
C ALA A 30 -8.42 0.73 -0.49
N ILE A 31 -7.12 0.60 -0.79
CA ILE A 31 -6.45 1.42 -1.81
C ILE A 31 -7.03 1.14 -3.21
N ARG A 32 -7.26 -0.13 -3.56
CA ARG A 32 -7.85 -0.50 -4.85
C ARG A 32 -9.23 0.14 -5.03
N ILE A 33 -10.09 0.03 -4.02
CA ILE A 33 -11.41 0.68 -4.00
C ILE A 33 -11.25 2.19 -4.14
N ALA A 34 -10.33 2.80 -3.39
CA ALA A 34 -10.08 4.23 -3.47
C ALA A 34 -9.71 4.70 -4.88
N LEU A 35 -8.86 3.94 -5.58
CA LEU A 35 -8.42 4.26 -6.94
C LEU A 35 -9.54 4.09 -7.96
N VAL A 36 -10.40 3.08 -7.81
CA VAL A 36 -11.56 2.84 -8.68
C VAL A 36 -12.60 3.96 -8.54
N TYR A 37 -12.84 4.44 -7.33
CA TYR A 37 -13.87 5.45 -7.03
C TYR A 37 -13.33 6.89 -6.89
N ASP A 38 -12.04 7.12 -7.18
CA ASP A 38 -11.29 8.36 -6.93
C ASP A 38 -11.53 8.96 -5.51
N ALA A 39 -11.70 8.07 -4.53
CA ALA A 39 -12.05 8.42 -3.16
C ALA A 39 -10.78 8.69 -2.34
N THR A 40 -10.41 9.96 -2.20
CA THR A 40 -9.20 10.36 -1.45
C THR A 40 -9.47 10.81 0.00
N THR A 41 -10.74 10.96 0.39
CA THR A 41 -11.11 11.39 1.74
C THR A 41 -11.43 10.19 2.63
N LEU A 42 -11.02 10.26 3.90
CA LEU A 42 -11.26 9.19 4.87
C LEU A 42 -12.75 8.83 4.97
N ARG A 43 -13.62 9.83 5.07
CA ARG A 43 -15.08 9.63 5.19
C ARG A 43 -15.65 8.83 4.01
N ARG A 44 -15.29 9.21 2.78
CA ARG A 44 -15.78 8.54 1.57
C ARG A 44 -15.20 7.14 1.45
N LEU A 45 -13.92 6.97 1.79
CA LEU A 45 -13.28 5.67 1.78
C LEU A 45 -13.86 4.72 2.82
N SER A 46 -14.18 5.21 4.03
CA SER A 46 -14.85 4.41 5.05
C SER A 46 -16.21 3.91 4.57
N LEU A 47 -17.02 4.74 3.92
CA LEU A 47 -18.33 4.32 3.42
C LEU A 47 -18.22 3.24 2.33
N LEU A 48 -17.25 3.38 1.41
CA LEU A 48 -17.07 2.45 0.29
C LEU A 48 -16.37 1.15 0.71
N ALA A 49 -15.26 1.27 1.43
CA ALA A 49 -14.40 0.14 1.74
C ALA A 49 -14.88 -0.67 2.95
N TYR A 50 -15.66 -0.11 3.87
CA TYR A 50 -16.07 -0.83 5.08
C TYR A 50 -16.98 -2.02 4.78
N ASN A 51 -17.93 -1.88 3.85
CA ASN A 51 -18.78 -2.99 3.40
C ASN A 51 -17.96 -4.08 2.71
N GLU A 52 -17.01 -3.69 1.85
CA GLU A 52 -16.13 -4.65 1.18
C GLU A 52 -15.21 -5.37 2.17
N LEU A 53 -14.67 -4.67 3.17
CA LEU A 53 -13.81 -5.24 4.21
C LEU A 53 -14.59 -6.04 5.27
N ALA A 54 -15.93 -5.98 5.28
CA ALA A 54 -16.74 -6.75 6.21
C ALA A 54 -16.52 -8.26 6.04
N ARG A 55 -16.11 -8.72 4.85
CA ARG A 55 -15.76 -10.12 4.53
C ARG A 55 -14.59 -10.68 5.32
N TYR A 56 -13.74 -9.82 5.88
CA TYR A 56 -12.62 -10.26 6.69
C TYR A 56 -13.10 -10.59 8.10
N ASP A 57 -12.72 -11.77 8.58
CA ASP A 57 -12.96 -12.20 9.96
C ASP A 57 -11.98 -11.49 10.91
N SER A 58 -12.24 -10.21 11.17
CA SER A 58 -11.44 -9.39 12.06
C SER A 58 -12.30 -8.37 12.83
N PRO A 59 -11.84 -7.90 14.00
CA PRO A 59 -12.53 -6.87 14.77
C PRO A 59 -12.71 -5.58 13.96
N SER A 60 -13.86 -4.92 14.13
CA SER A 60 -14.23 -3.70 13.39
C SER A 60 -13.20 -2.58 13.53
N TYR A 61 -12.56 -2.44 14.69
CA TYR A 61 -11.47 -1.47 14.90
C TYR A 61 -10.28 -1.69 13.95
N TYR A 62 -9.93 -2.95 13.71
CA TYR A 62 -8.81 -3.31 12.84
C TYR A 62 -9.08 -2.91 11.37
N LYS A 63 -10.33 -3.10 10.93
CA LYS A 63 -10.81 -2.67 9.60
C LYS A 63 -10.75 -1.16 9.45
N LEU A 64 -11.21 -0.41 10.46
CA LEU A 64 -11.16 1.06 10.45
C LEU A 64 -9.72 1.60 10.46
N CYS A 65 -8.82 0.96 11.22
CA CYS A 65 -7.40 1.30 11.19
C CYS A 65 -6.76 1.09 9.81
N ALA A 66 -7.10 -0.01 9.13
CA ALA A 66 -6.63 -0.28 7.77
C ALA A 66 -7.12 0.80 6.79
N ILE A 67 -8.39 1.19 6.86
CA ILE A 67 -8.97 2.25 6.03
C ILE A 67 -8.29 3.60 6.30
N SER A 68 -8.09 3.96 7.57
CA SER A 68 -7.39 5.19 7.97
C SER A 68 -5.96 5.22 7.43
N ARG A 69 -5.26 4.08 7.51
CA ARG A 69 -3.91 3.94 6.96
C ARG A 69 -3.89 4.09 5.44
N ALA A 70 -4.84 3.47 4.74
CA ALA A 70 -4.99 3.60 3.29
C ALA A 70 -5.23 5.05 2.87
N ALA A 71 -6.15 5.76 3.54
CA ALA A 71 -6.42 7.17 3.29
C ALA A 71 -5.16 8.03 3.48
N GLY A 72 -4.36 7.76 4.53
CA GLY A 72 -3.10 8.44 4.76
C GLY A 72 -2.06 8.24 3.65
N ILE A 73 -1.93 7.00 3.14
CA ILE A 73 -1.05 6.68 2.01
C ILE A 73 -1.47 7.44 0.75
N LEU A 74 -2.77 7.47 0.46
CA LEU A 74 -3.34 8.18 -0.69
C LEU A 74 -3.13 9.70 -0.58
N ALA A 75 -3.37 10.28 0.60
CA ALA A 75 -3.15 11.70 0.86
C ALA A 75 -1.67 12.08 0.70
N ALA A 76 -0.76 11.25 1.22
CA ALA A 76 0.68 11.42 1.04
C ALA A 76 1.06 11.33 -0.44
N ARG A 77 0.48 10.40 -1.19
CA ARG A 77 0.71 10.26 -2.64
C ARG A 77 0.22 11.47 -3.41
N LYS A 78 -1.00 11.96 -3.15
CA LYS A 78 -1.55 13.19 -3.77
C LYS A 78 -0.68 14.40 -3.46
N LYS A 79 -0.13 14.49 -2.25
CA LYS A 79 0.82 15.54 -1.86
C LYS A 79 2.16 15.42 -2.59
N SER A 80 2.66 14.20 -2.76
CA SER A 80 3.90 13.92 -3.51
C SER A 80 3.78 14.32 -4.97
N ILE A 81 2.69 13.92 -5.64
CA ILE A 81 2.41 14.25 -7.04
C ILE A 81 2.33 15.76 -7.24
N ARG A 82 1.60 16.48 -6.36
CA ARG A 82 1.53 17.96 -6.41
C ARG A 82 2.89 18.66 -6.28
N ARG A 83 3.88 18.01 -5.68
CA ARG A 83 5.24 18.54 -5.52
C ARG A 83 6.18 18.14 -6.66
N GLY A 84 5.69 17.46 -7.70
CA GLY A 84 6.49 17.02 -8.84
C GLY A 84 7.33 15.76 -8.59
N PHE A 85 7.21 15.12 -7.42
CA PHE A 85 7.88 13.85 -7.15
C PHE A 85 7.10 12.70 -7.79
N ILE A 86 7.34 12.48 -9.08
CA ILE A 86 6.91 11.28 -9.79
C ILE A 86 7.75 10.12 -9.24
N THR A 87 7.09 9.05 -8.82
CA THR A 87 7.75 7.85 -8.29
C THR A 87 8.78 7.36 -9.31
N ARG A 88 10.07 7.32 -8.96
CA ARG A 88 11.08 6.67 -9.80
C ARG A 88 10.71 5.19 -9.93
N THR A 89 10.09 4.81 -11.03
CA THR A 89 9.94 3.43 -11.46
C THR A 89 11.34 2.90 -11.78
N HIS A 90 12.03 2.37 -10.78
CA HIS A 90 13.40 1.86 -10.91
C HIS A 90 13.48 0.48 -11.59
N MET A 91 12.37 -0.03 -12.14
CA MET A 91 12.23 -1.41 -12.62
C MET A 91 11.89 -1.51 -14.11
N LEU A 92 12.46 -0.64 -14.94
CA LEU A 92 12.50 -0.82 -16.40
C LEU A 92 13.89 -0.42 -16.93
N SER A 93 14.94 -1.05 -16.40
CA SER A 93 16.24 -1.13 -17.08
C SER A 93 16.20 -2.33 -18.01
N ASN A 94 15.76 -2.05 -19.22
CA ASN A 94 15.84 -2.82 -20.46
C ASN A 94 16.92 -3.93 -20.48
N SER A 95 16.53 -5.19 -20.31
CA SER A 95 17.28 -6.35 -20.81
C SER A 95 16.67 -6.80 -22.14
N SER A 96 16.77 -5.93 -23.16
CA SER A 96 16.60 -6.32 -24.56
C SER A 96 17.89 -6.00 -25.31
N SER A 97 18.87 -6.90 -25.15
CA SER A 97 19.94 -7.05 -26.13
C SER A 97 19.53 -8.20 -27.06
N SER A 98 18.81 -7.86 -28.14
CA SER A 98 18.58 -8.77 -29.26
C SER A 98 19.92 -9.16 -29.92
N PRO A 99 20.01 -10.37 -30.50
CA PRO A 99 21.15 -10.78 -31.31
C PRO A 99 20.96 -10.32 -32.76
N ALA A 100 21.97 -9.67 -33.35
CA ALA A 100 22.31 -9.71 -34.78
C ALA A 100 23.29 -8.58 -35.14
N THR A 101 24.46 -8.93 -35.68
CA THR A 101 25.10 -8.26 -36.85
C THR A 101 26.39 -8.98 -37.29
N GLY A 102 26.44 -9.40 -38.57
CA GLY A 102 27.63 -9.63 -39.44
C GLY A 102 28.53 -10.82 -39.12
N SER A 103 28.63 -11.90 -39.93
CA SER A 103 29.18 -11.98 -41.30
C SER A 103 30.52 -11.22 -41.40
N ARG A 104 31.69 -11.82 -41.68
CA ARG A 104 32.06 -12.73 -42.77
C ARG A 104 33.44 -13.33 -42.48
#